data_AF-A0A557SKQ5-F1
#
_entry.id   AF-A0A557SKQ5-F1
#
_cell.length_a   1.000
_cell.length_b   1.000
_cell.length_c   1.000
_cell.angle_alpha   90.00
_cell.angle_beta   90.00
_cell.angle_gamma   90.00
#
_symmetry.space_group_name_H-M   'P 1'
#
loop_
_entity.id
_entity.type
_entity.pdbx_description
1 polymer ?
#
loop_
_entity_poly.entity_id
_entity_poly.type
_entity_poly.pdbx_seq_one_letter_code
_entity_poly.pdbx_strand_id
1 'polypeptide(L)'
;MKTLPWLLMAMAPLALAAPGVKDFDVRLSIEAPAEASLLRLNLPADVYRAVRHADLRDVRIFNATGEAVPMARLPRPTETQALRVERPLVALPARSAPVRDGVTVHASGATSVRVEVDRTAPAAVSALPGYLLEVKDFDAAVDELVLIWPEATPFEAAVSVQASDDLQQWRTVAHRRALLSLGEGEARIVQDRIALPAVRSRYLRVDWVGTPPPVTLQRAALVSSGRAVSVAREWVELSGQEDARTIDFSSPGLFPVDALRLVPVSDSDVISARVASRAAVSGRWQWRARTVGYRVQQAGGLDEGEATMIALTRDPLWRVTLDADATEVPRLALGWTPESVAFVARGAGPYTLAVGHASVPSVWQAPGQVVPGFGTDRAAALASARVRAGAAPVAAAPREPAPWQAGSHWWLWGALLLGVGVLGAMARGLWREMGTAKDTPAK
;
A
#
# COMPACT_ATOMS: atom_id res chain seq x y z
N MET A 1 -64.86 47.24 6.29
CA MET A 1 -63.85 46.26 6.75
C MET A 1 -63.76 45.19 5.68
N LYS A 2 -62.66 45.17 4.89
CA LYS A 2 -62.46 44.23 3.78
C LYS A 2 -61.53 43.11 4.26
N THR A 3 -62.02 41.89 4.30
CA THR A 3 -61.24 40.69 4.62
C THR A 3 -60.56 40.18 3.34
N LEU A 4 -59.22 40.14 3.35
CA LEU A 4 -58.38 39.58 2.30
C LEU A 4 -58.08 38.11 2.67
N PRO A 5 -58.38 37.10 1.83
CA PRO A 5 -57.97 35.74 2.12
C PRO A 5 -56.52 35.54 1.69
N TRP A 6 -55.67 35.09 2.62
CA TRP A 6 -54.33 34.60 2.32
C TRP A 6 -54.42 33.26 1.59
N LEU A 7 -53.95 33.21 0.35
CA LEU A 7 -53.68 31.98 -0.38
C LEU A 7 -52.32 31.42 0.10
N LEU A 8 -52.35 30.35 0.88
CA LEU A 8 -51.17 29.55 1.22
C LEU A 8 -50.83 28.67 0.01
N MET A 9 -49.82 29.08 -0.75
CA MET A 9 -49.27 28.32 -1.87
C MET A 9 -48.41 27.17 -1.32
N ALA A 10 -48.95 25.96 -1.36
CA ALA A 10 -48.22 24.75 -0.98
C ALA A 10 -47.13 24.44 -2.03
N MET A 11 -45.86 24.69 -1.69
CA MET A 11 -44.74 24.14 -2.44
C MET A 11 -44.61 22.65 -2.12
N ALA A 12 -45.07 21.79 -3.03
CA ALA A 12 -44.72 20.38 -3.01
C ALA A 12 -43.21 20.24 -3.35
N PRO A 13 -42.42 19.50 -2.56
CA PRO A 13 -41.04 19.21 -2.92
C PRO A 13 -41.05 18.33 -4.18
N LEU A 14 -40.42 18.80 -5.25
CA LEU A 14 -40.08 17.91 -6.37
C LEU A 14 -39.13 16.84 -5.84
N ALA A 15 -39.62 15.61 -5.71
CA ALA A 15 -38.77 14.45 -5.50
C ALA A 15 -37.89 14.29 -6.76
N LEU A 16 -36.62 14.70 -6.69
CA LEU A 16 -35.65 14.32 -7.71
C LEU A 16 -35.58 12.79 -7.74
N ALA A 17 -35.88 12.20 -8.89
CA ALA A 17 -35.72 10.78 -9.12
C ALA A 17 -34.27 10.38 -8.80
N ALA A 18 -34.10 9.21 -8.17
CA ALA A 18 -32.77 8.68 -7.93
C ALA A 18 -32.05 8.48 -9.29
N PRO A 19 -30.77 8.84 -9.39
CA PRO A 19 -30.03 8.73 -10.64
C PRO A 19 -29.95 7.27 -11.08
N GLY A 20 -30.35 7.03 -12.33
CA GLY A 20 -30.34 5.72 -12.96
C GLY A 20 -28.98 5.40 -13.58
N VAL A 21 -28.80 4.15 -13.99
CA VAL A 21 -27.56 3.64 -14.61
C VAL A 21 -27.10 4.52 -15.79
N LYS A 22 -28.04 5.02 -16.59
CA LYS A 22 -27.78 5.80 -17.82
C LYS A 22 -27.27 7.22 -17.56
N ASP A 23 -27.38 7.71 -16.32
CA ASP A 23 -26.96 9.07 -15.95
C ASP A 23 -25.45 9.14 -15.67
N PHE A 24 -24.75 8.00 -15.67
CA PHE A 24 -23.31 7.90 -15.44
C PHE A 24 -22.53 7.79 -16.75
N ASP A 25 -21.41 8.52 -16.83
CA ASP A 25 -20.56 8.62 -18.02
C ASP A 25 -19.99 7.26 -18.45
N VAL A 26 -19.55 6.45 -17.50
CA VAL A 26 -18.90 5.16 -17.75
C VAL A 26 -19.66 4.05 -17.04
N ARG A 27 -19.92 2.96 -17.78
CA ARG A 27 -20.60 1.77 -17.30
C ARG A 27 -19.80 0.54 -17.68
N LEU A 28 -19.51 -0.30 -16.69
CA LEU A 28 -18.67 -1.48 -16.79
C LEU A 28 -19.43 -2.69 -16.23
N SER A 29 -19.52 -3.77 -17.00
CA SER A 29 -20.19 -4.99 -16.56
C SER A 29 -19.32 -5.72 -15.53
N ILE A 30 -19.92 -6.14 -14.43
CA ILE A 30 -19.28 -6.94 -13.38
C ILE A 30 -19.61 -8.41 -13.59
N GLU A 31 -18.59 -9.25 -13.55
CA GLU A 31 -18.67 -10.70 -13.40
C GLU A 31 -18.56 -11.05 -11.92
N ALA A 32 -19.54 -11.80 -11.43
CA ALA A 32 -19.61 -12.25 -10.04
C ALA A 32 -20.09 -13.71 -9.99
N PRO A 33 -19.65 -14.48 -8.98
CA PRO A 33 -20.20 -15.81 -8.72
C PRO A 33 -21.71 -15.75 -8.44
N ALA A 34 -22.49 -16.66 -9.03
CA ALA A 34 -23.95 -16.62 -9.00
C ALA A 34 -24.56 -16.75 -7.59
N GLU A 35 -23.92 -17.52 -6.70
CA GLU A 35 -24.43 -17.83 -5.36
C GLU A 35 -23.86 -16.92 -4.25
N ALA A 36 -22.98 -15.97 -4.60
CA ALA A 36 -22.35 -15.10 -3.63
C ALA A 36 -23.27 -13.96 -3.19
N SER A 37 -23.58 -13.88 -1.88
CA SER A 37 -24.41 -12.82 -1.30
C SER A 37 -23.63 -11.52 -1.02
N LEU A 38 -22.32 -11.64 -0.77
CA LEU A 38 -21.42 -10.52 -0.50
C LEU A 38 -20.22 -10.60 -1.44
N LEU A 39 -19.96 -9.49 -2.12
CA LEU A 39 -18.98 -9.42 -3.18
C LEU A 39 -17.95 -8.33 -2.87
N ARG A 40 -16.69 -8.59 -3.22
CA ARG A 40 -15.61 -7.61 -3.23
C ARG A 40 -15.20 -7.33 -4.66
N LEU A 41 -15.11 -6.06 -5.02
CA LEU A 41 -14.63 -5.60 -6.31
C LEU A 41 -13.43 -4.67 -6.11
N ASN A 42 -12.30 -4.98 -6.75
CA ASN A 42 -11.22 -4.01 -6.90
C ASN A 42 -11.59 -3.06 -8.04
N LEU A 43 -11.54 -1.75 -7.78
CA LEU A 43 -11.90 -0.74 -8.77
C LEU A 43 -10.80 -0.65 -9.84
N PRO A 44 -11.12 -0.89 -11.13
CA PRO A 44 -10.13 -0.82 -12.19
C PRO A 44 -9.74 0.62 -12.52
N ALA A 45 -8.63 0.79 -13.26
CA ALA A 45 -8.10 2.08 -13.69
C ALA A 45 -9.14 2.98 -14.36
N ASP A 46 -10.08 2.41 -15.13
CA ASP A 46 -11.13 3.17 -15.83
C ASP A 46 -12.07 3.93 -14.89
N VAL A 47 -12.24 3.45 -13.66
CA VAL A 47 -13.01 4.17 -12.65
C VAL A 47 -12.33 5.48 -12.31
N TYR A 48 -11.02 5.45 -12.04
CA TYR A 48 -10.28 6.66 -11.66
C TYR A 48 -10.13 7.64 -12.83
N ARG A 49 -10.12 7.16 -14.07
CA ARG A 49 -10.17 8.01 -15.28
C ARG A 49 -11.51 8.73 -15.43
N ALA A 50 -12.60 8.14 -14.98
CA ALA A 50 -13.95 8.65 -15.18
C ALA A 50 -14.53 9.39 -13.97
N VAL A 51 -14.04 9.11 -12.78
CA VAL A 51 -14.58 9.66 -11.53
C VAL A 51 -14.44 11.18 -11.48
N ARG A 52 -15.50 11.86 -11.03
CA ARG A 52 -15.54 13.32 -10.94
C ARG A 52 -15.12 13.84 -9.56
N HIS A 53 -15.18 12.99 -8.53
CA HIS A 53 -14.87 13.39 -7.15
C HIS A 53 -13.79 12.50 -6.51
N ALA A 54 -12.87 13.14 -5.76
CA ALA A 54 -11.77 12.46 -5.08
C ALA A 54 -12.22 11.49 -3.95
N ASP A 55 -13.44 11.61 -3.46
CA ASP A 55 -14.04 10.70 -2.47
C ASP A 55 -14.82 9.53 -3.12
N LEU A 56 -14.76 9.42 -4.45
CA LEU A 56 -15.47 8.43 -5.26
C LEU A 56 -17.00 8.46 -5.04
N ARG A 57 -17.57 9.60 -4.59
CA ARG A 57 -19.02 9.68 -4.29
C ARG A 57 -19.91 9.41 -5.49
N ASP A 58 -19.37 9.50 -6.70
CA ASP A 58 -20.05 9.24 -7.97
C ASP A 58 -19.83 7.83 -8.51
N VAL A 59 -19.34 6.89 -7.69
CA VAL A 59 -19.34 5.47 -8.01
C VAL A 59 -20.65 4.83 -7.56
N ARG A 60 -21.25 4.03 -8.42
CA ARG A 60 -22.44 3.22 -8.14
C ARG A 60 -22.29 1.79 -8.65
N ILE A 61 -22.98 0.85 -8.01
CA ILE A 61 -23.20 -0.50 -8.52
C ILE A 61 -24.70 -0.70 -8.64
N PHE A 62 -25.13 -1.17 -9.79
CA PHE A 62 -26.52 -1.48 -10.09
C PHE A 62 -26.70 -2.96 -10.42
N ASN A 63 -27.84 -3.54 -10.09
CA ASN A 63 -28.22 -4.88 -10.54
C ASN A 63 -28.80 -4.86 -11.97
N ALA A 64 -29.22 -6.02 -12.48
CA ALA A 64 -29.74 -6.14 -13.85
C ALA A 64 -31.04 -5.36 -14.09
N THR A 65 -31.82 -5.07 -13.05
CA THR A 65 -33.05 -4.26 -13.14
C THR A 65 -32.77 -2.76 -13.06
N GLY A 66 -31.50 -2.36 -12.88
CA GLY A 66 -31.09 -0.96 -12.78
C GLY A 66 -31.26 -0.37 -11.39
N GLU A 67 -31.47 -1.19 -10.36
CA GLU A 67 -31.55 -0.75 -8.96
C GLU A 67 -30.16 -0.66 -8.34
N ALA A 68 -29.90 0.41 -7.61
CA ALA A 68 -28.63 0.59 -6.90
C ALA A 68 -28.53 -0.39 -5.72
N VAL A 69 -27.38 -1.06 -5.57
CA VAL A 69 -27.15 -2.01 -4.48
C VAL A 69 -26.39 -1.36 -3.31
N PRO A 70 -26.59 -1.81 -2.06
CA PRO A 70 -25.79 -1.38 -0.92
C PRO A 70 -24.29 -1.64 -1.13
N MET A 71 -23.45 -0.65 -0.86
CA MET A 71 -22.00 -0.74 -1.05
C MET A 71 -21.21 0.07 -0.02
N ALA A 72 -19.99 -0.39 0.27
CA ALA A 72 -19.05 0.25 1.18
C ALA A 72 -17.63 0.21 0.63
N ARG A 73 -16.85 1.28 0.87
CA ARG A 73 -15.41 1.28 0.60
C ARG A 73 -14.69 0.49 1.68
N LEU A 74 -13.86 -0.46 1.28
CA LEU A 74 -13.02 -1.20 2.22
C LEU A 74 -11.75 -0.41 2.53
N PRO A 75 -11.19 -0.55 3.74
CA PRO A 75 -9.87 -0.02 4.06
C PRO A 75 -8.83 -0.55 3.06
N ARG A 76 -7.91 0.34 2.66
CA ARG A 76 -6.80 -0.07 1.79
C ARG A 76 -5.88 -1.02 2.55
N PRO A 77 -5.40 -2.11 1.92
CA PRO A 77 -4.37 -2.92 2.52
C PRO A 77 -3.14 -2.04 2.76
N THR A 78 -2.56 -2.14 3.95
CA THR A 78 -1.31 -1.46 4.28
C THR A 78 -0.17 -2.40 3.97
N GLU A 79 0.76 -1.96 3.13
CA GLU A 79 1.97 -2.71 2.84
C GLU A 79 2.72 -2.96 4.14
N THR A 80 2.94 -4.23 4.47
CA THR A 80 3.66 -4.65 5.67
C THR A 80 4.79 -5.53 5.22
N GLN A 81 6.03 -5.12 5.51
CA GLN A 81 7.20 -5.94 5.22
C GLN A 81 7.48 -6.88 6.38
N ALA A 82 7.98 -8.08 6.06
CA ALA A 82 8.54 -8.94 7.09
C ALA A 82 9.76 -8.24 7.69
N LEU A 83 9.74 -7.98 9.00
CA LEU A 83 10.89 -7.39 9.68
C LEU A 83 11.95 -8.48 9.83
N ARG A 84 13.11 -8.30 9.20
CA ARG A 84 14.27 -9.20 9.32
C ARG A 84 15.44 -8.44 9.89
N VAL A 85 15.93 -8.87 11.05
CA VAL A 85 17.01 -8.20 11.75
C VAL A 85 18.04 -9.21 12.21
N GLU A 86 19.27 -9.10 11.71
CA GLU A 86 20.35 -9.96 12.13
C GLU A 86 21.02 -9.50 13.42
N ARG A 87 21.42 -10.47 14.23
CA ARG A 87 22.09 -10.29 15.51
C ARG A 87 23.17 -11.35 15.72
N PRO A 88 24.27 -11.00 16.40
CA PRO A 88 25.27 -11.99 16.78
C PRO A 88 24.70 -12.99 17.79
N LEU A 89 25.11 -14.25 17.69
CA LEU A 89 24.87 -15.26 18.70
C LEU A 89 26.06 -15.30 19.68
N VAL A 90 25.75 -15.26 20.98
CA VAL A 90 26.77 -15.37 22.03
C VAL A 90 26.84 -16.84 22.48
N ALA A 91 27.95 -17.51 22.19
CA ALA A 91 28.18 -18.88 22.68
C ALA A 91 28.27 -18.88 24.21
N LEU A 92 27.53 -19.77 24.86
CA LEU A 92 27.59 -19.98 26.31
C LEU A 92 28.81 -20.85 26.69
N PRO A 93 29.15 -21.05 27.96
CA PRO A 93 30.10 -22.10 28.33
C PRO A 93 29.42 -23.47 28.34
N ALA A 94 30.17 -24.52 27.99
CA ALA A 94 29.70 -25.91 28.08
C ALA A 94 29.33 -26.24 29.53
N ARG A 95 28.12 -26.74 29.77
CA ARG A 95 27.75 -27.29 31.08
C ARG A 95 28.29 -28.71 31.18
N SER A 96 29.24 -28.95 32.07
CA SER A 96 29.56 -30.31 32.52
C SER A 96 28.34 -30.87 33.23
N ALA A 97 27.73 -31.92 32.65
CA ALA A 97 26.74 -32.70 33.39
C ALA A 97 27.46 -33.36 34.58
N PRO A 98 26.86 -33.39 35.79
CA PRO A 98 27.45 -34.14 36.90
C PRO A 98 27.49 -35.61 36.50
N VAL A 99 28.71 -36.16 36.41
CA VAL A 99 28.94 -37.60 36.35
C VAL A 99 28.28 -38.18 37.61
N ARG A 100 27.30 -39.08 37.43
CA ARG A 100 26.85 -39.92 38.54
C ARG A 100 27.99 -40.87 38.83
N ASP A 101 28.83 -40.53 39.81
CA ASP A 101 29.89 -41.40 40.31
C ASP A 101 29.29 -42.72 40.77
N GLY A 102 29.54 -43.77 39.99
CA GLY A 102 29.37 -45.15 40.41
C GLY A 102 30.56 -45.54 41.28
N VAL A 103 30.52 -45.20 42.56
CA VAL A 103 31.48 -45.73 43.54
C VAL A 103 31.03 -47.15 43.93
N THR A 104 31.68 -48.17 43.38
CA THR A 104 31.57 -49.55 43.88
C THR A 104 32.69 -49.83 44.88
N VAL A 105 32.34 -49.90 46.17
CA VAL A 105 33.24 -50.33 47.25
C VAL A 105 33.07 -51.84 47.46
N HIS A 106 34.12 -52.62 47.20
CA HIS A 106 34.20 -54.02 47.63
C HIS A 106 34.92 -54.08 48.98
N ALA A 107 34.21 -54.46 50.04
CA ALA A 107 34.80 -54.79 51.33
C ALA A 107 35.05 -56.31 51.40
N SER A 108 36.32 -56.72 51.44
CA SER A 108 36.72 -58.06 51.88
C SER A 108 37.62 -57.93 53.10
N GLY A 109 37.40 -58.79 54.08
CA GLY A 109 37.86 -58.61 55.47
C GLY A 109 39.37 -58.62 55.69
N ALA A 110 39.73 -57.97 56.80
CA ALA A 110 41.01 -57.98 57.52
C ALA A 110 42.25 -57.46 56.75
N THR A 111 42.46 -56.15 56.88
CA THR A 111 43.74 -55.40 56.74
C THR A 111 44.14 -54.98 55.31
N SER A 112 44.02 -53.66 55.07
CA SER A 112 44.38 -52.84 53.88
C SER A 112 43.31 -52.67 52.79
N VAL A 113 42.97 -51.40 52.50
CA VAL A 113 42.20 -50.95 51.33
C VAL A 113 43.19 -50.39 50.31
N ARG A 114 43.26 -51.00 49.13
CA ARG A 114 44.07 -50.50 48.00
C ARG A 114 43.15 -49.70 47.08
N VAL A 115 43.39 -48.40 46.97
CA VAL A 115 42.72 -47.55 45.97
C VAL A 115 43.55 -47.63 44.69
N GLU A 116 43.08 -48.40 43.72
CA GLU A 116 43.65 -48.42 42.38
C GLU A 116 42.82 -47.46 41.51
N VAL A 117 43.37 -46.29 41.22
CA VAL A 117 42.77 -45.32 40.29
C VAL A 117 43.18 -45.75 38.89
N ASP A 118 42.26 -46.40 38.18
CA ASP A 118 42.42 -46.65 36.76
C ASP A 118 42.34 -45.31 36.01
N ARG A 119 43.50 -44.72 35.70
CA ARG A 119 43.60 -43.50 34.88
C ARG A 119 43.56 -43.87 33.42
N THR A 120 42.39 -44.26 32.94
CA THR A 120 42.03 -44.21 31.52
C THR A 120 40.64 -43.62 31.33
N ALA A 121 40.47 -42.35 31.73
CA ALA A 121 39.31 -41.57 31.32
C ALA A 121 39.57 -41.02 29.90
N PRO A 122 38.74 -41.34 28.88
CA PRO A 122 38.84 -40.73 27.58
C PRO A 122 38.50 -39.23 27.70
N ALA A 123 39.17 -38.41 26.88
CA ALA A 123 38.99 -36.96 26.83
C ALA A 123 37.50 -36.59 26.85
N ALA A 124 37.08 -35.87 27.88
CA ALA A 124 35.75 -35.30 27.96
C ALA A 124 35.55 -34.39 26.75
N VAL A 125 34.71 -34.82 25.81
CA VAL A 125 34.26 -33.98 24.70
C VAL A 125 33.54 -32.80 25.32
N SER A 126 34.18 -31.63 25.31
CA SER A 126 33.56 -30.37 25.70
C SER A 126 32.40 -30.12 24.75
N ALA A 127 31.19 -30.49 25.17
CA ALA A 127 29.98 -30.30 24.36
C ALA A 127 29.87 -28.82 24.02
N LEU A 128 29.89 -28.48 22.72
CA LEU A 128 29.71 -27.11 22.27
C LEU A 128 28.41 -26.53 22.87
N PRO A 129 28.46 -25.27 23.28
CA PRO A 129 27.47 -24.66 24.16
C PRO A 129 26.20 -24.27 23.42
N GLY A 130 25.11 -24.12 24.17
CA GLY A 130 23.97 -23.35 23.68
C GLY A 130 24.38 -21.90 23.36
N TYR A 131 23.57 -21.24 22.57
CA TYR A 131 23.78 -19.86 22.13
C TYR A 131 22.73 -18.95 22.76
N LEU A 132 23.13 -17.75 23.18
CA LEU A 132 22.25 -16.71 23.68
C LEU A 132 22.11 -15.60 22.64
N LEU A 133 20.88 -15.09 22.50
CA LEU A 133 20.50 -14.02 21.62
C LEU A 133 19.70 -12.97 22.39
N GLU A 134 20.11 -11.71 22.32
CA GLU A 134 19.36 -10.58 22.87
C GLU A 134 18.42 -10.00 21.81
N VAL A 135 17.16 -9.78 22.19
CA VAL A 135 16.04 -9.42 21.30
C VAL A 135 15.38 -8.09 21.70
N LYS A 136 15.91 -7.40 22.73
CA LYS A 136 15.28 -6.22 23.36
C LYS A 136 14.83 -5.09 22.41
N ASP A 137 15.54 -4.88 21.29
CA ASP A 137 15.29 -3.78 20.34
C ASP A 137 14.50 -4.25 19.10
N PHE A 138 13.91 -5.45 19.13
CA PHE A 138 13.06 -5.97 18.08
C PHE A 138 11.59 -5.69 18.43
N ASP A 139 11.04 -4.62 17.87
CA ASP A 139 9.68 -4.12 18.18
C ASP A 139 8.56 -4.93 17.48
N ALA A 140 8.68 -6.25 17.51
CA ALA A 140 7.72 -7.19 16.94
C ALA A 140 7.80 -8.56 17.64
N ALA A 141 6.83 -9.44 17.37
CA ALA A 141 6.94 -10.83 17.79
C ALA A 141 7.87 -11.59 16.83
N VAL A 142 8.71 -12.47 17.35
CA VAL A 142 9.61 -13.30 16.53
C VAL A 142 8.85 -14.55 16.08
N ASP A 143 8.58 -14.64 14.79
CA ASP A 143 7.88 -15.76 14.16
C ASP A 143 8.86 -16.83 13.67
N GLU A 144 10.10 -16.45 13.37
CA GLU A 144 11.13 -17.36 12.87
C GLU A 144 12.53 -16.89 13.27
N LEU A 145 13.43 -17.84 13.54
CA LEU A 145 14.87 -17.62 13.59
C LEU A 145 15.53 -18.23 12.36
N VAL A 146 16.37 -17.46 11.69
CA VAL A 146 17.26 -17.99 10.64
C VAL A 146 18.67 -18.04 11.19
N LEU A 147 19.20 -19.24 11.43
CA LEU A 147 20.51 -19.46 12.02
C LEU A 147 21.59 -19.41 10.94
N ILE A 148 22.68 -18.69 11.21
CA ILE A 148 23.73 -18.45 10.23
C ILE A 148 25.04 -19.07 10.74
N TRP A 149 25.67 -19.87 9.89
CA TRP A 149 26.94 -20.56 10.15
C TRP A 149 27.84 -20.52 8.90
N PRO A 150 29.15 -20.81 9.03
CA PRO A 150 30.07 -20.84 7.89
C PRO A 150 29.65 -21.85 6.81
N GLU A 151 29.67 -21.42 5.54
CA GLU A 151 28.99 -22.11 4.43
C GLU A 151 29.51 -23.51 4.06
N ALA A 152 30.69 -23.92 4.53
CA ALA A 152 31.41 -25.08 4.01
C ALA A 152 31.33 -26.37 4.85
N THR A 153 30.62 -26.38 5.99
CA THR A 153 30.58 -27.57 6.86
C THR A 153 29.24 -28.31 6.70
N PRO A 154 29.23 -29.53 6.11
CA PRO A 154 28.04 -30.34 6.10
C PRO A 154 27.74 -30.91 7.50
N PHE A 155 26.49 -30.83 7.93
CA PHE A 155 26.05 -31.41 9.20
C PHE A 155 24.54 -31.65 9.18
N GLU A 156 24.09 -32.54 10.07
CA GLU A 156 22.69 -32.73 10.44
C GLU A 156 22.62 -32.73 11.96
N ALA A 157 21.75 -31.88 12.52
CA ALA A 157 21.56 -31.74 13.95
C ALA A 157 20.13 -31.30 14.27
N ALA A 158 19.81 -31.21 15.55
CA ALA A 158 18.59 -30.60 16.02
C ALA A 158 18.87 -29.56 17.11
N VAL A 159 18.02 -28.54 17.19
CA VAL A 159 18.09 -27.49 18.20
C VAL A 159 16.78 -27.37 18.97
N SER A 160 16.84 -26.93 20.21
CA SER A 160 15.70 -26.42 20.96
C SER A 160 15.88 -24.94 21.23
N VAL A 161 14.80 -24.19 21.14
CA VAL A 161 14.78 -22.75 21.40
C VAL A 161 13.97 -22.48 22.66
N GLN A 162 14.54 -21.68 23.54
CA GLN A 162 13.91 -21.23 24.77
C GLN A 162 13.90 -19.71 24.83
N ALA A 163 12.94 -19.16 25.55
CA ALA A 163 12.75 -17.72 25.69
C ALA A 163 12.71 -17.33 27.17
N SER A 164 13.22 -16.14 27.48
CA SER A 164 13.27 -15.59 28.83
C SER A 164 13.25 -14.06 28.78
N ASP A 165 12.70 -13.43 29.81
CA ASP A 165 12.76 -11.98 30.01
C ASP A 165 13.80 -11.57 31.06
N ASP A 166 14.26 -12.50 31.89
CA ASP A 166 15.10 -12.25 33.06
C ASP A 166 16.39 -13.09 33.13
N LEU A 167 16.64 -13.94 32.11
CA LEU A 167 17.71 -14.94 32.02
C LEU A 167 17.65 -16.06 33.07
N GLN A 168 16.63 -16.07 33.93
CA GLN A 168 16.46 -17.04 35.01
C GLN A 168 15.36 -18.05 34.67
N GLN A 169 14.18 -17.55 34.28
CA GLN A 169 13.03 -18.36 33.93
C GLN A 169 13.00 -18.57 32.41
N TRP A 170 13.17 -19.82 31.99
CA TRP A 170 13.22 -20.22 30.59
C TRP A 170 12.00 -21.04 30.21
N ARG A 171 11.27 -20.61 29.19
CA ARG A 171 10.17 -21.37 28.56
C ARG A 171 10.60 -21.90 27.20
N THR A 172 10.37 -23.18 26.95
CA THR A 172 10.63 -23.77 25.63
C THR A 172 9.60 -23.27 24.62
N VAL A 173 10.08 -22.70 23.50
CA VAL A 173 9.25 -22.15 22.42
C VAL A 173 9.30 -22.96 21.15
N ALA A 174 10.40 -23.69 20.94
CA ALA A 174 10.50 -24.68 19.89
C ALA A 174 11.35 -25.84 20.43
N HIS A 175 10.86 -27.07 20.25
CA HIS A 175 11.56 -28.26 20.73
C HIS A 175 12.03 -29.09 19.55
N ARG A 176 13.29 -29.53 19.58
CA ARG A 176 13.87 -30.49 18.64
C ARG A 176 13.54 -30.18 17.18
N ARG A 177 14.03 -29.06 16.68
CA ARG A 177 13.88 -28.59 15.30
C ARG A 177 15.12 -28.96 14.51
N ALA A 178 14.93 -29.52 13.32
CA ALA A 178 16.03 -29.95 12.47
C ALA A 178 16.83 -28.75 11.95
N LEU A 179 18.15 -28.89 11.93
CA LEU A 179 19.09 -27.96 11.32
C LEU A 179 20.07 -28.79 10.49
N LEU A 180 20.19 -28.49 9.19
CA LEU A 180 21.10 -29.24 8.34
C LEU A 180 21.67 -28.40 7.20
N SER A 181 22.85 -28.79 6.78
CA SER A 181 23.51 -28.35 5.54
C SER A 181 24.12 -29.60 4.92
N LEU A 182 23.64 -30.02 3.76
CA LEU A 182 24.13 -31.20 3.05
C LEU A 182 24.46 -30.82 1.61
N GLY A 183 25.43 -31.50 1.00
CA GLY A 183 25.84 -31.23 -0.38
C GLY A 183 26.76 -30.00 -0.55
N GLU A 184 27.19 -29.77 -1.78
CA GLU A 184 28.12 -28.71 -2.18
C GLU A 184 27.60 -27.99 -3.44
N GLY A 185 27.95 -26.71 -3.60
CA GLY A 185 27.60 -25.92 -4.77
C GLY A 185 26.09 -25.85 -5.03
N GLU A 186 25.68 -26.13 -6.26
CA GLU A 186 24.27 -26.08 -6.70
C GLU A 186 23.39 -27.22 -6.15
N ALA A 187 23.99 -28.28 -5.59
CA ALA A 187 23.27 -29.41 -4.98
C ALA A 187 23.15 -29.28 -3.45
N ARG A 188 23.37 -28.09 -2.90
CA ARG A 188 23.34 -27.84 -1.46
C ARG A 188 21.90 -27.75 -0.93
N ILE A 189 21.58 -28.60 0.04
CA ILE A 189 20.31 -28.59 0.77
C ILE A 189 20.56 -27.97 2.15
N VAL A 190 19.85 -26.90 2.48
CA VAL A 190 19.96 -26.20 3.77
C VAL A 190 18.60 -26.11 4.45
N GLN A 191 18.54 -26.50 5.72
CA GLN A 191 17.48 -26.10 6.65
C GLN A 191 18.13 -25.28 7.75
N ASP A 192 17.97 -23.95 7.66
CA ASP A 192 18.51 -22.96 8.60
C ASP A 192 17.44 -22.24 9.42
N ARG A 193 16.17 -22.59 9.18
CA ARG A 193 15.00 -21.88 9.73
C ARG A 193 14.34 -22.63 10.87
N ILE A 194 14.01 -21.88 11.92
CA ILE A 194 13.31 -22.37 13.10
C ILE A 194 12.03 -21.54 13.30
N ALA A 195 10.88 -22.12 12.95
CA ALA A 195 9.58 -21.51 13.21
C ALA A 195 9.26 -21.44 14.72
N LEU A 196 8.78 -20.28 15.15
CA LEU A 196 8.44 -19.93 16.53
C LEU A 196 6.96 -19.50 16.65
N PRO A 197 6.33 -19.69 17.82
CA PRO A 197 4.92 -19.32 18.04
C PRO A 197 4.79 -17.81 18.38
N ALA A 198 5.23 -16.92 17.49
CA ALA A 198 5.17 -15.46 17.65
C ALA A 198 5.69 -14.99 19.03
N VAL A 199 6.98 -15.18 19.27
CA VAL A 199 7.59 -15.01 20.60
C VAL A 199 7.92 -13.55 20.88
N ARG A 200 7.39 -13.00 21.98
CA ARG A 200 7.88 -11.76 22.60
C ARG A 200 8.68 -12.09 23.86
N SER A 201 9.98 -11.79 23.86
CA SER A 201 10.86 -11.94 25.02
C SER A 201 12.14 -11.15 24.83
N ARG A 202 12.83 -10.78 25.92
CA ARG A 202 14.13 -10.09 25.86
C ARG A 202 15.29 -10.96 25.39
N TYR A 203 15.23 -12.26 25.68
CA TYR A 203 16.31 -13.21 25.39
C TYR A 203 15.78 -14.49 24.76
N LEU A 204 16.52 -15.01 23.79
CA LEU A 204 16.34 -16.35 23.23
C LEU A 204 17.61 -17.17 23.45
N ARG A 205 17.45 -18.44 23.80
CA ARG A 205 18.53 -19.42 23.89
C ARG A 205 18.30 -20.54 22.90
N VAL A 206 19.33 -20.89 22.14
CA VAL A 206 19.35 -21.98 21.17
C VAL A 206 20.29 -23.05 21.66
N ASP A 207 19.76 -24.19 22.08
CA ASP A 207 20.55 -25.31 22.60
C ASP A 207 20.57 -26.45 21.57
N TRP A 208 21.75 -27.05 21.33
CA TRP A 208 21.83 -28.30 20.57
C TRP A 208 21.10 -29.43 21.29
N VAL A 209 20.41 -30.28 20.54
CA VAL A 209 19.77 -31.49 21.04
C VAL A 209 20.64 -32.68 20.68
N GLY A 210 21.12 -33.40 21.70
CA GLY A 210 22.04 -34.52 21.54
C GLY A 210 23.50 -34.06 21.41
N THR A 211 24.30 -34.78 20.63
CA THR A 211 25.71 -34.45 20.39
C THR A 211 25.81 -33.24 19.45
N PRO A 212 26.44 -32.13 19.88
CA PRO A 212 26.62 -30.97 19.02
C PRO A 212 27.45 -31.30 17.76
N PRO A 213 27.05 -30.80 16.57
CA PRO A 213 27.85 -30.93 15.35
C PRO A 213 29.13 -30.07 15.45
N PRO A 214 30.17 -30.34 14.63
CA PRO A 214 31.40 -29.55 14.58
C PRO A 214 31.21 -28.22 13.82
N VAL A 215 30.13 -27.49 14.12
CA VAL A 215 29.81 -26.18 13.54
C VAL A 215 29.51 -25.16 14.63
N THR A 216 29.93 -23.92 14.41
CA THR A 216 29.63 -22.79 15.30
C THR A 216 28.59 -21.89 14.64
N LEU A 217 27.47 -21.66 15.32
CA LEU A 217 26.48 -20.66 14.90
C LEU A 217 27.04 -19.27 15.21
N GLN A 218 27.02 -18.37 14.22
CA GLN A 218 27.61 -17.04 14.33
C GLN A 218 26.57 -15.95 14.56
N ARG A 219 25.46 -16.03 13.82
CA ARG A 219 24.39 -15.02 13.84
C ARG A 219 23.04 -15.71 13.79
N ALA A 220 22.02 -14.98 14.19
CA ALA A 220 20.63 -15.33 13.93
C ALA A 220 19.92 -14.11 13.34
N ALA A 221 19.13 -14.33 12.30
CA ALA A 221 18.14 -13.36 11.85
C ALA A 221 16.83 -13.57 12.61
N LEU A 222 16.39 -12.55 13.33
CA LEU A 222 15.06 -12.44 13.89
C LEU A 222 14.10 -12.08 12.75
N VAL A 223 13.09 -12.90 12.51
CA VAL A 223 12.09 -12.65 11.48
C VAL A 223 10.71 -12.52 12.14
N SER A 224 10.06 -11.38 11.91
CA SER A 224 8.63 -11.18 12.14
C SER A 224 7.97 -11.23 10.77
N SER A 225 7.31 -12.33 10.47
CA SER A 225 6.61 -12.55 9.21
C SER A 225 5.14 -12.11 9.27
N GLY A 226 4.67 -11.62 10.44
CA GLY A 226 3.34 -11.10 10.68
C GLY A 226 2.72 -10.52 9.42
N ARG A 227 1.67 -11.18 8.90
CA ARG A 227 1.12 -11.07 7.54
C ARG A 227 1.84 -10.03 6.69
N ALA A 228 3.02 -10.37 6.16
CA ALA A 228 3.68 -9.52 5.20
C ALA A 228 2.72 -9.36 4.01
N VAL A 229 2.06 -8.19 3.93
CA VAL A 229 1.13 -7.87 2.85
C VAL A 229 1.94 -7.10 1.84
N SER A 230 2.37 -7.76 0.78
CA SER A 230 2.78 -7.05 -0.43
C SER A 230 1.51 -6.55 -1.12
N VAL A 231 1.48 -5.26 -1.41
CA VAL A 231 0.37 -4.64 -2.12
C VAL A 231 0.77 -4.49 -3.57
N ALA A 232 0.09 -5.19 -4.47
CA ALA A 232 0.31 -5.06 -5.90
C ALA A 232 -0.03 -3.63 -6.34
N ARG A 233 1.01 -2.86 -6.68
CA ARG A 233 0.89 -1.48 -7.14
C ARG A 233 0.88 -1.45 -8.66
N GLU A 234 -0.07 -0.71 -9.20
CA GLU A 234 -0.17 -0.42 -10.63
C GLU A 234 0.45 0.96 -10.91
N TRP A 235 0.89 1.17 -12.15
CA TRP A 235 1.58 2.38 -12.56
C TRP A 235 0.85 3.07 -13.71
N VAL A 236 0.73 4.40 -13.62
CA VAL A 236 0.30 5.25 -14.73
C VAL A 236 1.48 6.15 -15.11
N GLU A 237 2.01 5.96 -16.31
CA GLU A 237 3.07 6.82 -16.85
C GLU A 237 2.49 8.12 -17.40
N LEU A 238 3.13 9.23 -17.04
CA LEU A 238 2.82 10.56 -17.52
C LEU A 238 3.97 11.10 -18.37
N SER A 239 3.63 11.67 -19.50
CA SER A 239 4.52 12.50 -20.30
C SER A 239 4.31 13.96 -19.95
N GLY A 240 5.40 14.69 -19.73
CA GLY A 240 5.38 16.11 -19.39
C GLY A 240 5.33 16.98 -20.63
N GLN A 241 4.88 18.23 -20.47
CA GLN A 241 5.12 19.26 -21.48
C GLN A 241 6.48 19.91 -21.22
N GLU A 242 7.22 20.16 -22.30
CA GLU A 242 8.59 20.64 -22.24
C GLU A 242 8.64 22.10 -21.78
N ASP A 243 9.20 22.31 -20.59
CA ASP A 243 9.59 23.63 -20.06
C ASP A 243 10.83 23.49 -19.16
N ALA A 244 12.01 23.43 -19.78
CA ALA A 244 13.31 23.45 -19.11
C ALA A 244 13.37 22.61 -17.80
N ARG A 245 13.78 23.22 -16.69
CA ARG A 245 13.98 22.61 -15.37
C ARG A 245 12.68 22.25 -14.63
N THR A 246 11.52 22.76 -15.05
CA THR A 246 10.24 22.56 -14.36
C THR A 246 9.20 21.98 -15.30
N ILE A 247 8.91 20.71 -15.12
CA ILE A 247 8.06 19.95 -16.03
C ILE A 247 6.70 19.72 -15.37
N ASP A 248 5.65 20.17 -16.06
CA ASP A 248 4.27 19.96 -15.62
C ASP A 248 3.68 18.71 -16.29
N PHE A 249 3.02 17.88 -15.49
CA PHE A 249 2.37 16.64 -15.90
C PHE A 249 0.89 16.67 -15.51
N SER A 250 0.06 16.02 -16.32
CA SER A 250 -1.36 15.84 -16.03
C SER A 250 -1.69 14.36 -15.93
N SER A 251 -2.21 13.95 -14.78
CA SER A 251 -2.81 12.62 -14.61
C SER A 251 -4.05 12.48 -15.51
N PRO A 252 -4.29 11.30 -16.12
CA PRO A 252 -5.49 11.05 -16.91
C PRO A 252 -6.76 10.86 -16.07
N GLY A 253 -6.67 10.99 -14.74
CA GLY A 253 -7.79 10.80 -13.81
C GLY A 253 -7.42 11.05 -12.35
N LEU A 254 -8.35 10.79 -11.43
CA LEU A 254 -8.19 10.95 -9.99
C LEU A 254 -7.71 9.64 -9.33
N PHE A 255 -6.51 9.20 -9.68
CA PHE A 255 -5.90 7.98 -9.16
C PHE A 255 -5.50 8.12 -7.67
N PRO A 256 -5.62 7.07 -6.84
CA PRO A 256 -5.18 7.08 -5.45
C PRO A 256 -3.65 6.88 -5.36
N VAL A 257 -2.89 7.90 -5.72
CA VAL A 257 -1.43 7.85 -5.82
C VAL A 257 -0.78 7.82 -4.45
N ASP A 258 0.08 6.84 -4.21
CA ASP A 258 0.89 6.73 -2.98
C ASP A 258 2.38 6.44 -3.24
N ALA A 259 2.79 6.34 -4.51
CA ALA A 259 4.19 6.21 -4.89
C ALA A 259 4.49 6.97 -6.18
N LEU A 260 5.76 7.34 -6.35
CA LEU A 260 6.27 8.02 -7.53
C LEU A 260 7.50 7.29 -8.04
N ARG A 261 7.66 7.21 -9.35
CA ARG A 261 8.92 6.84 -9.99
C ARG A 261 9.23 7.86 -11.07
N LEU A 262 10.41 8.46 -10.96
CA LEU A 262 10.95 9.33 -11.99
C LEU A 262 11.77 8.48 -12.96
N VAL A 263 11.41 8.49 -14.24
CA VAL A 263 12.01 7.60 -15.24
C VAL A 263 12.82 8.45 -16.22
N PRO A 264 14.17 8.39 -16.17
CA PRO A 264 15.03 9.00 -17.16
C PRO A 264 14.78 8.40 -18.55
N VAL A 265 15.02 9.18 -19.60
CA VAL A 265 14.82 8.74 -20.99
C VAL A 265 16.03 7.99 -21.54
N SER A 266 17.22 8.14 -20.94
CA SER A 266 18.48 7.47 -21.32
C SER A 266 18.80 6.27 -20.42
N ASP A 267 19.41 5.21 -20.97
CA ASP A 267 19.68 3.91 -20.30
C ASP A 267 20.86 3.95 -19.31
N SER A 268 21.42 5.14 -19.10
CA SER A 268 22.57 5.39 -18.23
C SER A 268 22.52 6.82 -17.72
N ASP A 269 21.44 7.15 -17.01
CA ASP A 269 21.24 8.49 -16.47
C ASP A 269 20.69 8.44 -15.04
N VAL A 270 21.03 9.46 -14.26
CA VAL A 270 20.62 9.65 -12.88
C VAL A 270 20.16 11.09 -12.71
N ILE A 271 18.87 11.27 -12.49
CA ILE A 271 18.24 12.57 -12.27
C ILE A 271 17.64 12.64 -10.87
N SER A 272 17.77 13.79 -10.24
CA SER A 272 17.11 14.06 -8.96
C SER A 272 16.18 15.25 -9.10
N ALA A 273 15.03 15.18 -8.41
CA ALA A 273 13.99 16.18 -8.57
C ALA A 273 13.14 16.34 -7.32
N ARG A 274 12.50 17.49 -7.21
CA ARG A 274 11.42 17.75 -6.27
C ARG A 274 10.09 17.59 -6.98
N VAL A 275 9.16 16.88 -6.36
CA VAL A 275 7.81 16.65 -6.90
C VAL A 275 6.79 17.37 -6.05
N ALA A 276 5.89 18.10 -6.70
CA ALA A 276 4.73 18.73 -6.10
C ALA A 276 3.47 18.37 -6.88
N SER A 277 2.31 18.46 -6.23
CA SER A 277 1.01 18.31 -6.90
C SER A 277 -0.05 19.25 -6.34
N ARG A 278 -1.14 19.43 -7.10
CA ARG A 278 -2.28 20.26 -6.71
C ARG A 278 -3.59 19.74 -7.30
N ALA A 279 -4.68 19.96 -6.57
CA ALA A 279 -6.02 19.51 -6.94
C ALA A 279 -6.64 20.29 -8.12
N ALA A 280 -6.25 21.55 -8.32
CA ALA A 280 -6.81 22.44 -9.33
C ALA A 280 -5.78 23.47 -9.81
N VAL A 281 -6.00 24.04 -11.01
CA VAL A 281 -5.10 25.02 -11.64
C VAL A 281 -4.92 26.29 -10.80
N SER A 282 -5.97 26.72 -10.07
CA SER A 282 -5.91 27.85 -9.14
C SER A 282 -5.33 27.49 -7.76
N GLY A 283 -5.10 26.20 -7.50
CA GLY A 283 -4.59 25.70 -6.23
C GLY A 283 -3.09 25.95 -6.05
N ARG A 284 -2.68 26.02 -4.77
CA ARG A 284 -1.26 26.03 -4.39
C ARG A 284 -0.62 24.67 -4.66
N TRP A 285 0.62 24.68 -5.13
CA TRP A 285 1.44 23.48 -5.21
C TRP A 285 1.73 22.94 -3.80
N GLN A 286 1.48 21.65 -3.61
CA GLN A 286 1.80 20.93 -2.38
C GLN A 286 3.04 20.08 -2.62
N TRP A 287 4.08 20.29 -1.83
CA TRP A 287 5.27 19.45 -1.87
C TRP A 287 4.91 17.99 -1.51
N ARG A 288 5.42 17.03 -2.29
CA ARG A 288 5.16 15.60 -2.09
C ARG A 288 6.40 14.83 -1.67
N ALA A 289 7.50 15.00 -2.40
CA ALA A 289 8.76 14.31 -2.11
C ALA A 289 9.93 14.94 -2.85
N ARG A 290 11.14 14.56 -2.44
CA ARG A 290 12.33 14.56 -3.29
C ARG A 290 12.57 13.12 -3.76
N THR A 291 12.83 12.93 -5.04
CA THR A 291 12.99 11.61 -5.66
C THR A 291 14.26 11.59 -6.52
N VAL A 292 14.77 10.39 -6.75
CA VAL A 292 15.88 10.12 -7.66
C VAL A 292 15.40 9.08 -8.65
N GLY A 293 15.43 9.43 -9.94
CA GLY A 293 15.22 8.51 -11.03
C GLY A 293 16.56 8.08 -11.57
N TYR A 294 16.77 6.79 -11.75
CA TYR A 294 17.93 6.28 -12.46
C TYR A 294 17.54 5.13 -13.37
N ARG A 295 18.29 5.00 -14.44
CA ARG A 295 18.23 3.86 -15.34
C ARG A 295 19.67 3.48 -15.63
N VAL A 296 20.09 2.33 -15.11
CA VAL A 296 21.49 1.89 -15.19
C VAL A 296 21.52 0.46 -15.70
N GLN A 297 22.24 0.25 -16.80
CA GLN A 297 22.53 -1.09 -17.29
C GLN A 297 23.51 -1.79 -16.36
N GLN A 298 23.07 -2.86 -15.69
CA GLN A 298 23.92 -3.73 -14.89
C GLN A 298 24.07 -5.11 -15.56
N ALA A 299 25.05 -5.90 -15.08
CA ALA A 299 25.33 -7.24 -15.60
C ALA A 299 24.14 -8.22 -15.49
N GLY A 300 23.11 -7.89 -14.68
CA GLY A 300 21.87 -8.65 -14.52
C GLY A 300 20.63 -8.07 -15.22
N GLY A 301 20.77 -6.98 -15.98
CA GLY A 301 19.65 -6.30 -16.66
C GLY A 301 19.63 -4.79 -16.43
N LEU A 302 18.58 -4.15 -16.93
CA LEU A 302 18.32 -2.73 -16.73
C LEU A 302 17.73 -2.52 -15.33
N ASP A 303 18.42 -1.78 -14.47
CA ASP A 303 17.92 -1.39 -13.15
C ASP A 303 17.25 -0.02 -13.25
N GLU A 304 15.94 0.03 -13.01
CA GLU A 304 15.11 1.24 -13.04
C GLU A 304 14.70 1.61 -11.62
N GLY A 305 15.03 2.83 -11.21
CA GLY A 305 15.03 3.27 -9.81
C GLY A 305 13.80 2.95 -8.94
N GLU A 306 14.05 2.92 -7.64
CA GLU A 306 13.07 2.55 -6.61
C GLU A 306 11.90 3.55 -6.52
N ALA A 307 10.73 3.03 -6.16
CA ALA A 307 9.54 3.83 -5.93
C ALA A 307 9.72 4.74 -4.69
N THR A 308 9.51 6.03 -4.86
CA THR A 308 9.46 6.99 -3.74
C THR A 308 8.04 7.05 -3.17
N MET A 309 7.88 6.60 -1.93
CA MET A 309 6.58 6.62 -1.24
C MET A 309 6.16 8.03 -0.86
N ILE A 310 4.86 8.34 -1.01
CA ILE A 310 4.26 9.63 -0.66
C ILE A 310 2.96 9.46 0.12
N ALA A 311 2.52 10.52 0.80
CA ALA A 311 1.17 10.57 1.35
C ALA A 311 0.13 10.47 0.22
N LEU A 312 -0.92 9.65 0.43
CA LEU A 312 -1.99 9.43 -0.54
C LEU A 312 -2.55 10.77 -1.03
N THR A 313 -2.59 10.94 -2.35
CA THR A 313 -3.27 12.06 -3.01
C THR A 313 -3.97 11.61 -4.29
N ARG A 314 -4.95 12.39 -4.74
CA ARG A 314 -5.60 12.23 -6.05
C ARG A 314 -5.46 13.47 -6.93
N ASP A 315 -4.49 14.31 -6.62
CA ASP A 315 -4.24 15.51 -7.39
C ASP A 315 -4.00 15.17 -8.87
N PRO A 316 -4.72 15.82 -9.81
CA PRO A 316 -4.54 15.55 -11.23
C PRO A 316 -3.34 16.28 -11.82
N LEU A 317 -2.86 17.35 -11.18
CA LEU A 317 -1.78 18.20 -11.70
C LEU A 317 -0.51 17.98 -10.89
N TRP A 318 0.58 17.66 -11.58
CA TRP A 318 1.88 17.34 -11.01
C TRP A 318 2.96 18.23 -11.61
N ARG A 319 3.96 18.56 -10.81
CA ARG A 319 5.12 19.35 -11.21
C ARG A 319 6.38 18.69 -10.70
N VAL A 320 7.34 18.51 -11.60
CA VAL A 320 8.67 18.01 -11.27
C VAL A 320 9.66 19.14 -11.54
N THR A 321 10.38 19.56 -10.51
CA THR A 321 11.49 20.51 -10.63
C THR A 321 12.80 19.75 -10.50
N LEU A 322 13.53 19.64 -11.60
CA LEU A 322 14.81 18.94 -11.65
C LEU A 322 15.88 19.71 -10.87
N ASP A 323 16.79 19.00 -10.24
CA ASP A 323 17.91 19.63 -9.52
C ASP A 323 18.99 20.15 -10.50
N ALA A 324 19.14 19.52 -11.66
CA ALA A 324 19.97 19.96 -12.79
C ALA A 324 19.14 19.94 -14.08
N ASP A 325 19.58 20.68 -15.10
CA ASP A 325 18.92 20.65 -16.40
C ASP A 325 19.12 19.26 -17.03
N ALA A 326 18.04 18.69 -17.56
CA ALA A 326 18.09 17.43 -18.31
C ALA A 326 17.97 17.73 -19.80
N THR A 327 18.69 16.97 -20.62
CA THR A 327 18.65 17.08 -22.09
C THR A 327 17.32 16.59 -22.66
N GLU A 328 16.66 15.67 -21.97
CA GLU A 328 15.39 15.07 -22.37
C GLU A 328 14.40 15.12 -21.20
N VAL A 329 13.12 15.29 -21.52
CA VAL A 329 12.05 15.37 -20.52
C VAL A 329 11.78 13.97 -19.94
N PRO A 330 12.08 13.72 -18.65
CA PRO A 330 11.78 12.44 -18.03
C PRO A 330 10.28 12.17 -17.94
N ARG A 331 9.92 10.90 -17.82
CA ARG A 331 8.54 10.49 -17.50
C ARG A 331 8.34 10.47 -16.00
N LEU A 332 7.12 10.76 -15.58
CA LEU A 332 6.69 10.57 -14.19
C LEU A 332 5.69 9.41 -14.15
N ALA A 333 6.07 8.31 -13.49
CA ALA A 333 5.15 7.21 -13.23
C ALA A 333 4.50 7.39 -11.86
N LEU A 334 3.17 7.39 -11.83
CA LEU A 334 2.35 7.47 -10.63
C LEU A 334 1.95 6.06 -10.20
N GLY A 335 2.43 5.64 -9.04
CA GLY A 335 2.12 4.36 -8.44
C GLY A 335 0.87 4.45 -7.57
N TRP A 336 -0.07 3.54 -7.78
CA TRP A 336 -1.34 3.50 -7.07
C TRP A 336 -1.78 2.07 -6.77
N THR A 337 -2.55 1.91 -5.70
CA THR A 337 -3.16 0.63 -5.33
C THR A 337 -4.67 0.67 -5.61
N PRO A 338 -5.23 -0.32 -6.31
CA PRO A 338 -6.68 -0.45 -6.47
C PRO A 338 -7.41 -0.50 -5.13
N GLU A 339 -8.31 0.47 -4.92
CA GLU A 339 -9.24 0.42 -3.80
C GLU A 339 -10.29 -0.67 -4.02
N SER A 340 -10.70 -1.28 -2.92
CA SER A 340 -11.73 -2.32 -2.93
C SER A 340 -13.06 -1.78 -2.41
N VAL A 341 -14.15 -2.22 -3.05
CA VAL A 341 -15.52 -1.98 -2.63
C VAL A 341 -16.16 -3.31 -2.28
N ALA A 342 -16.87 -3.36 -1.15
CA ALA A 342 -17.79 -4.45 -0.85
C ALA A 342 -19.22 -4.04 -1.23
N PHE A 343 -20.00 -4.97 -1.77
CA PHE A 343 -21.41 -4.74 -2.06
C PHE A 343 -22.26 -5.99 -1.83
N VAL A 344 -23.54 -5.77 -1.54
CA VAL A 344 -24.53 -6.83 -1.37
C VAL A 344 -25.08 -7.21 -2.75
N ALA A 345 -25.04 -8.50 -3.08
CA ALA A 345 -25.58 -9.06 -4.31
C ALA A 345 -27.12 -9.10 -4.29
N ARG A 346 -27.76 -7.92 -4.24
CA ARG A 346 -29.22 -7.78 -4.20
C ARG A 346 -29.79 -7.74 -5.63
N GLY A 347 -30.65 -8.70 -5.94
CA GLY A 347 -31.26 -8.86 -7.26
C GLY A 347 -30.42 -9.74 -8.19
N ALA A 348 -30.89 -9.94 -9.41
CA ALA A 348 -30.16 -10.74 -10.40
C ALA A 348 -29.00 -9.94 -11.00
N GLY A 349 -27.90 -10.63 -11.31
CA GLY A 349 -26.86 -10.12 -12.20
C GLY A 349 -27.29 -10.14 -13.68
N PRO A 350 -26.48 -9.59 -14.60
CA PRO A 350 -25.17 -8.98 -14.36
C PRO A 350 -25.27 -7.65 -13.62
N TYR A 351 -24.29 -7.39 -12.76
CA TYR A 351 -24.17 -6.09 -12.09
C TYR A 351 -23.42 -5.11 -12.99
N THR A 352 -23.71 -3.82 -12.84
CA THR A 352 -23.05 -2.75 -13.59
C THR A 352 -22.38 -1.78 -12.62
N LEU A 353 -21.06 -1.61 -12.76
CA LEU A 353 -20.30 -0.53 -12.13
C LEU A 353 -20.47 0.73 -12.97
N ALA A 354 -20.98 1.79 -12.38
CA ALA A 354 -21.27 3.06 -13.04
C ALA A 354 -20.53 4.21 -12.34
N VAL A 355 -19.95 5.12 -13.11
CA VAL A 355 -19.12 6.23 -12.58
C VAL A 355 -19.19 7.46 -13.49
N GLY A 356 -18.95 8.64 -12.93
CA GLY A 356 -18.78 9.88 -13.70
C GLY A 356 -19.91 10.89 -13.58
N HIS A 357 -20.81 10.75 -12.61
CA HIS A 357 -21.91 11.69 -12.43
C HIS A 357 -21.52 12.87 -11.51
N ALA A 358 -21.41 14.08 -12.06
CA ALA A 358 -20.90 15.25 -11.32
C ALA A 358 -21.73 15.67 -10.10
N SER A 359 -23.05 15.49 -10.13
CA SER A 359 -23.96 16.08 -9.13
C SER A 359 -24.63 15.07 -8.19
N VAL A 360 -24.08 13.86 -8.02
CA VAL A 360 -24.66 12.88 -7.07
C VAL A 360 -24.12 13.04 -5.65
N PRO A 361 -24.96 12.82 -4.61
CA PRO A 361 -24.50 12.70 -3.24
C PRO A 361 -23.70 11.39 -3.03
N SER A 362 -22.96 11.30 -1.93
CA SER A 362 -22.33 10.03 -1.54
C SER A 362 -23.37 9.03 -1.03
N VAL A 363 -23.19 7.75 -1.35
CA VAL A 363 -24.03 6.63 -0.86
C VAL A 363 -23.19 5.55 -0.17
N TRP A 364 -21.93 5.85 0.13
CA TRP A 364 -21.04 4.92 0.82
C TRP A 364 -21.60 4.61 2.21
N GLN A 365 -21.82 3.33 2.48
CA GLN A 365 -22.17 2.85 3.81
C GLN A 365 -20.90 2.55 4.62
N ALA A 366 -21.03 2.48 5.93
CA ALA A 366 -19.94 1.99 6.76
C ALA A 366 -19.68 0.50 6.43
N PRO A 367 -18.42 0.03 6.39
CA PRO A 367 -18.11 -1.36 6.07
C PRO A 367 -18.89 -2.38 6.91
N GLY A 368 -19.11 -2.12 8.20
CA GLY A 368 -19.90 -2.99 9.08
C GLY A 368 -21.41 -3.04 8.79
N GLN A 369 -21.95 -2.11 8.00
CA GLN A 369 -23.36 -2.15 7.54
C GLN A 369 -23.55 -3.05 6.31
N VAL A 370 -22.48 -3.24 5.53
CA VAL A 370 -22.49 -4.07 4.32
C VAL A 370 -21.90 -5.45 4.58
N VAL A 371 -20.84 -5.53 5.39
CA VAL A 371 -20.12 -6.75 5.74
C VAL A 371 -20.38 -7.08 7.21
N PRO A 372 -21.20 -8.10 7.52
CA PRO A 372 -21.45 -8.52 8.88
C PRO A 372 -20.15 -8.90 9.60
N GLY A 373 -19.99 -8.43 10.83
CA GLY A 373 -18.80 -8.71 11.64
C GLY A 373 -17.51 -8.04 11.15
N PHE A 374 -17.60 -7.03 10.27
CA PHE A 374 -16.43 -6.33 9.74
C PHE A 374 -15.47 -5.87 10.85
N GLY A 375 -14.18 -6.14 10.68
CA GLY A 375 -13.14 -5.81 11.67
C GLY A 375 -12.99 -6.80 12.82
N THR A 376 -13.69 -7.95 12.77
CA THR A 376 -13.58 -9.02 13.76
C THR A 376 -13.19 -10.35 13.10
N ASP A 377 -12.78 -11.34 13.90
CA ASP A 377 -12.46 -12.70 13.42
C ASP A 377 -13.68 -13.45 12.85
N ARG A 378 -14.90 -12.91 13.04
CA ARG A 378 -16.15 -13.46 12.50
C ARG A 378 -16.66 -12.70 11.28
N ALA A 379 -15.83 -11.87 10.65
CA ALA A 379 -16.22 -11.14 9.45
C ALA A 379 -16.70 -12.09 8.35
N ALA A 380 -17.83 -11.76 7.72
CA ALA A 380 -18.37 -12.55 6.61
C ALA A 380 -17.36 -12.59 5.44
N ALA A 381 -17.23 -13.77 4.82
CA ALA A 381 -16.38 -13.95 3.66
C ALA A 381 -16.93 -13.18 2.45
N LEU A 382 -16.03 -12.51 1.72
CA LEU A 382 -16.35 -11.79 0.50
C LEU A 382 -15.89 -12.61 -0.70
N ALA A 383 -16.80 -12.92 -1.62
CA ALA A 383 -16.41 -13.53 -2.90
C ALA A 383 -15.87 -12.45 -3.85
N SER A 384 -14.86 -12.79 -4.64
CA SER A 384 -14.24 -11.86 -5.59
C SER A 384 -15.13 -11.65 -6.81
N ALA A 385 -15.49 -10.40 -7.07
CA ALA A 385 -16.07 -9.92 -8.32
C ALA A 385 -15.01 -9.17 -9.13
N ARG A 386 -15.17 -9.16 -10.46
CA ARG A 386 -14.27 -8.45 -11.37
C ARG A 386 -15.05 -7.76 -12.48
N VAL A 387 -14.51 -6.68 -13.02
CA VAL A 387 -15.05 -6.12 -14.27
C VAL A 387 -14.71 -7.05 -15.43
N ARG A 388 -15.66 -7.31 -16.32
CA ARG A 388 -15.47 -8.16 -17.51
C ARG A 388 -14.38 -7.58 -18.41
N ALA A 389 -13.36 -8.39 -18.70
CA ALA A 389 -12.27 -8.01 -19.62
C ALA A 389 -12.82 -7.75 -21.04
N GLY A 390 -12.37 -6.66 -21.68
CA GLY A 390 -12.79 -6.30 -23.03
C GLY A 390 -14.17 -5.61 -23.14
N ALA A 391 -14.87 -5.38 -22.02
CA ALA A 391 -16.04 -4.51 -22.02
C ALA A 391 -15.58 -3.07 -22.25
N ALA A 392 -15.70 -2.58 -23.49
CA ALA A 392 -15.50 -1.16 -23.77
C ALA A 392 -16.46 -0.35 -22.89
N PRO A 393 -15.98 0.69 -22.20
CA PRO A 393 -16.85 1.53 -21.39
C PRO A 393 -17.94 2.12 -22.28
N VAL A 394 -19.20 1.89 -21.92
CA VAL A 394 -20.33 2.48 -22.67
C VAL A 394 -20.42 3.95 -22.27
N ALA A 395 -19.67 4.79 -22.99
CA ALA A 395 -19.64 6.24 -22.79
C ALA A 395 -21.05 6.84 -22.93
N ALA A 396 -21.46 7.66 -21.97
CA ALA A 396 -22.59 8.58 -22.17
C ALA A 396 -22.19 9.75 -23.09
N ALA A 397 -23.15 10.61 -23.42
CA ALA A 397 -23.06 11.68 -24.41
C ALA A 397 -21.84 12.63 -24.26
N PRO A 398 -21.45 13.38 -25.31
CA PRO A 398 -20.20 14.16 -25.36
C PRO A 398 -20.00 15.14 -24.19
N ARG A 399 -18.73 15.22 -23.77
CA ARG A 399 -18.20 15.81 -22.53
C ARG A 399 -18.38 17.33 -22.38
N GLU A 400 -18.67 17.78 -21.17
CA GLU A 400 -18.06 19.00 -20.62
C GLU A 400 -16.65 18.65 -20.08
N PRO A 401 -15.62 19.50 -20.31
CA PRO A 401 -14.28 19.25 -19.79
C PRO A 401 -14.31 19.06 -18.28
N ALA A 402 -13.48 18.15 -17.77
CA ALA A 402 -13.38 17.93 -16.33
C ALA A 402 -13.10 19.26 -15.62
N PRO A 403 -13.65 19.51 -14.42
CA PRO A 403 -13.56 20.83 -13.76
C PRO A 403 -12.11 21.30 -13.51
N TRP A 404 -11.13 20.38 -13.52
CA TRP A 404 -9.70 20.70 -13.43
C TRP A 404 -9.05 21.08 -14.78
N GLN A 405 -9.70 20.80 -15.92
CA GLN A 405 -9.33 21.22 -17.28
C GLN A 405 -10.11 22.47 -17.74
N ALA A 406 -11.26 22.75 -17.12
CA ALA A 406 -12.10 23.87 -17.48
C ALA A 406 -11.52 25.19 -16.94
N GLY A 407 -10.60 25.79 -17.70
CA GLY A 407 -10.24 27.20 -17.57
C GLY A 407 -11.42 28.09 -18.00
N SER A 408 -12.51 28.12 -17.23
CA SER A 408 -13.68 28.92 -17.59
C SER A 408 -13.46 30.39 -17.20
N HIS A 409 -12.89 31.15 -18.12
CA HIS A 409 -12.83 32.61 -18.09
C HIS A 409 -14.15 33.27 -18.52
N TRP A 410 -15.31 32.60 -18.40
CA TRP A 410 -16.59 33.14 -18.89
C TRP A 410 -16.99 34.42 -18.17
N TRP A 411 -16.57 34.57 -16.91
CA TRP A 411 -16.72 35.82 -16.17
C TRP A 411 -15.90 36.98 -16.76
N LEU A 412 -14.74 36.67 -17.35
CA LEU A 412 -13.85 37.66 -18.00
C LEU A 412 -14.52 38.21 -19.26
N TRP A 413 -15.16 37.35 -20.04
CA TRP A 413 -15.97 37.74 -21.20
C TRP A 413 -17.19 38.57 -20.80
N GLY A 414 -17.85 38.20 -19.69
CA GLY A 414 -18.94 39.00 -19.11
C GLY A 414 -18.49 40.40 -18.70
N ALA A 415 -17.34 40.51 -18.03
CA ALA A 415 -16.76 41.79 -17.64
C ALA A 415 -16.33 42.62 -18.85
N LEU A 416 -15.76 41.98 -19.89
CA LEU A 416 -15.35 42.64 -21.12
C LEU A 416 -16.54 43.23 -21.88
N LEU A 417 -17.62 42.46 -22.07
CA LEU A 417 -18.85 42.93 -22.71
C LEU A 417 -19.49 44.08 -21.95
N LEU A 418 -19.48 44.03 -20.62
CA LEU A 418 -19.99 45.11 -19.78
C LEU A 418 -19.15 46.39 -19.95
N GLY A 419 -17.82 46.27 -20.00
CA GLY A 419 -16.91 47.39 -20.28
C GLY A 419 -17.14 48.02 -21.66
N VAL A 420 -17.29 47.22 -22.70
CA VAL A 420 -17.60 47.70 -24.07
C VAL A 420 -18.98 48.37 -24.12
N GLY A 421 -19.96 47.85 -23.39
CA GLY A 421 -21.30 48.44 -23.29
C GLY A 421 -21.29 49.85 -22.69
N VAL A 422 -20.50 50.07 -21.63
CA VAL A 422 -20.34 51.40 -21.00
C VAL A 422 -19.69 52.39 -21.96
N LEU A 423 -18.63 51.99 -22.66
CA LEU A 423 -17.96 52.82 -23.66
C LEU A 423 -18.90 53.19 -24.82
N GLY A 424 -19.70 52.22 -25.30
CA GLY A 424 -20.69 52.47 -26.34
C GLY A 424 -21.80 53.43 -25.89
N ALA A 425 -22.21 53.39 -24.63
CA ALA A 425 -23.18 54.33 -24.07
C ALA A 425 -22.61 55.75 -23.97
N MET A 426 -21.36 55.91 -23.52
CA MET A 426 -20.67 57.20 -23.47
C MET A 426 -20.49 57.81 -24.87
N ALA A 427 -20.02 57.02 -25.84
CA ALA A 427 -19.86 57.48 -27.22
C ALA A 427 -21.20 57.94 -27.84
N ARG A 428 -22.29 57.20 -27.57
CA ARG A 428 -23.63 57.57 -28.03
C ARG A 428 -24.15 58.84 -27.34
N GLY A 429 -23.83 59.05 -26.06
CA GLY A 429 -24.11 60.28 -25.32
C GLY A 429 -23.44 61.49 -25.98
N LEU A 430 -22.12 61.39 -26.22
CA LEU A 430 -21.34 62.45 -26.87
C LEU A 430 -21.87 62.78 -28.27
N TRP A 431 -22.26 61.76 -29.04
CA TRP A 431 -22.78 61.97 -30.40
C TRP A 431 -24.13 62.69 -30.40
N ARG A 432 -24.97 62.46 -29.39
CA ARG A 432 -26.25 63.18 -29.21
C ARG A 432 -26.03 64.63 -28.75
N GLU A 433 -25.02 64.88 -27.93
CA GLU A 433 -24.64 66.24 -27.51
C GLU A 433 -24.07 67.06 -28.67
N MET A 434 -23.24 66.44 -29.53
CA MET A 434 -22.73 67.11 -30.75
C MET A 434 -23.81 67.32 -31.82
N GLY A 435 -24.83 66.45 -31.87
CA GLY A 435 -25.98 66.61 -32.78
C GLY A 435 -26.93 67.73 -32.37
N THR A 436 -27.03 68.04 -31.08
CA THR A 436 -27.88 69.10 -30.53
C THR A 436 -27.20 70.48 -30.52
N ALA A 437 -25.87 70.52 -30.56
CA ALA A 437 -25.10 71.77 -30.66
C ALA A 437 -25.18 72.47 -32.04
N LYS A 438 -25.74 71.84 -33.07
CA LYS A 438 -25.84 72.41 -34.43
C LYS A 438 -27.13 73.20 -34.73
N ASP A 439 -28.12 73.18 -33.85
CA ASP A 439 -29.44 73.80 -34.09
C ASP A 439 -29.70 75.06 -33.24
N THR A 440 -28.67 75.82 -32.87
CA THR A 440 -28.88 77.16 -32.29
C THR A 440 -28.69 78.22 -33.38
N PRO A 441 -29.76 78.74 -34.01
CA PRO A 441 -29.64 79.90 -34.89
C PRO A 441 -29.31 81.14 -34.05
N ALA A 442 -28.24 81.83 -34.43
CA ALA A 442 -27.89 83.13 -33.86
C ALA A 442 -29.02 84.14 -34.12
N LYS A 443 -29.37 84.89 -33.07
CA LYS A 443 -30.36 85.96 -33.08
C LYS A 443 -29.72 87.28 -33.47
#